data_AF-X1I6D0-F1
#
_entry.id   AF-X1I6D0-F1
#
_cell.length_a   1.000
_cell.length_b   1.000
_cell.length_c   1.000
_cell.angle_alpha   90.00
_cell.angle_beta   90.00
_cell.angle_gamma   90.00
#
_symmetry.space_group_name_H-M   'P 1'
#
loop_
_entity.id
_entity.type
_entity.pdbx_description
1 polymer ?
#
loop_
_entity_poly.entity_id
_entity_poly.type
_entity_poly.pdbx_seq_one_letter_code
_entity_poly.pdbx_strand_id
1 'polypeptide(L)'
;MSLASELIKKTEKERIAILGNLSDKEFLKIKYDWKFWARPEQRIPKGEWVFWLINAGRGFGKTRTGAEWIIEQVRQGYKRIGLIGPTSSAIRDVMIEGDSGILTISRPDFRPLYEPSKRKLTWSNGATAHLYSAEEPDRIRGSQHQKIWIDELATFKYASETWDMSKLSLRLGPNPQICITTTPKP
;
A
#
# COMPACT_ATOMS: atom_id res chain seq x y z
N MET A 1 -3.98 18.96 -10.12
CA MET A 1 -3.08 18.00 -10.80
C MET A 1 -1.95 17.63 -9.83
N SER A 2 -1.23 16.53 -10.06
CA SER A 2 -0.03 16.21 -9.26
C SER A 2 1.16 17.08 -9.69
N LEU A 3 2.14 17.32 -8.81
CA LEU A 3 3.37 18.05 -9.15
C LEU A 3 4.14 17.35 -10.28
N ALA A 4 4.19 16.02 -10.27
CA ALA A 4 4.77 15.24 -11.37
C ALA A 4 4.03 15.49 -12.70
N SER A 5 2.70 15.57 -12.69
CA SER A 5 1.90 15.87 -13.89
C SER A 5 2.18 17.25 -14.45
N GLU A 6 2.49 18.24 -13.61
CA GLU A 6 2.87 19.59 -14.05
C GLU A 6 4.27 19.60 -14.67
N LEU A 7 5.22 18.85 -14.12
CA LEU A 7 6.56 18.70 -14.69
C LEU A 7 6.55 18.00 -16.06
N ILE A 8 5.68 17.01 -16.26
CA ILE A 8 5.53 16.32 -17.55
C ILE A 8 5.01 17.26 -18.66
N LYS A 9 4.36 18.37 -18.31
CA LYS A 9 3.94 19.37 -19.31
C LYS A 9 5.07 20.28 -19.78
N LYS A 10 6.19 20.33 -19.04
CA LYS A 10 7.36 21.14 -19.39
C LYS A 10 8.20 20.44 -20.46
N THR A 11 8.97 21.24 -21.21
CA THR A 11 9.96 20.75 -22.16
C THR A 11 11.07 19.98 -21.46
N GLU A 12 11.78 19.12 -22.19
CA GLU A 12 12.92 18.37 -21.65
C GLU A 12 13.99 19.29 -21.04
N LYS A 13 14.31 20.40 -21.72
CA LYS A 13 15.28 21.41 -21.23
C LYS A 13 14.87 22.02 -19.89
N GLU A 14 13.59 22.35 -19.72
CA GLU A 14 13.07 22.88 -18.46
C GLU A 14 13.10 21.81 -17.35
N ARG A 15 12.78 20.55 -17.66
CA ARG A 15 12.87 19.46 -16.69
C ARG A 15 14.30 19.23 -16.23
N ILE A 16 15.26 19.24 -17.15
CA ILE A 16 16.69 19.12 -16.82
C ILE A 16 17.15 20.29 -15.97
N ALA A 17 16.73 21.53 -16.28
CA ALA A 17 17.08 22.68 -15.45
C ALA A 17 16.50 22.61 -14.02
N ILE A 18 15.30 22.06 -13.87
CA ILE A 18 14.66 21.88 -12.55
C ILE A 18 15.29 20.72 -11.77
N LEU A 19 15.44 19.56 -12.41
CA LEU A 19 15.90 18.32 -11.76
C LEU A 19 17.41 18.25 -11.63
N GLY A 20 18.16 18.85 -12.55
CA GLY A 20 19.62 18.82 -12.60
C GLY A 20 20.30 19.68 -11.52
N ASN A 21 19.54 20.55 -10.85
CA ASN A 21 20.02 21.33 -9.71
C ASN A 21 19.77 20.65 -8.36
N LEU A 22 19.10 19.48 -8.34
CA LEU A 22 18.83 18.76 -7.11
C LEU A 22 20.08 18.01 -6.66
N SER A 23 20.39 18.11 -5.36
CA SER A 23 21.33 17.19 -4.73
C SER A 23 20.79 15.76 -4.73
N ASP A 24 21.68 14.77 -4.59
CA ASP A 24 21.28 13.35 -4.49
C ASP A 24 20.24 13.11 -3.39
N LYS A 25 20.34 13.85 -2.27
CA LYS A 25 19.39 13.78 -1.16
C LYS A 25 18.00 14.28 -1.56
N GLU A 26 17.93 15.38 -2.31
CA GLU A 26 16.66 15.94 -2.78
C GLU A 26 16.04 15.07 -3.86
N PHE A 27 16.87 14.56 -4.78
CA PHE A 27 16.41 13.60 -5.78
C PHE A 27 15.85 12.34 -5.14
N LEU A 28 16.53 11.79 -4.13
CA LEU A 28 16.05 10.64 -3.38
C LEU A 28 14.73 10.95 -2.65
N LYS A 29 14.60 12.14 -2.07
CA LYS A 29 13.36 12.57 -1.41
C LYS A 29 12.20 12.61 -2.40
N ILE A 30 12.38 13.21 -3.58
CA ILE A 30 11.35 13.30 -4.62
C ILE A 30 11.04 11.91 -5.18
N LYS A 31 12.05 11.08 -5.48
CA LYS A 31 11.89 9.73 -6.02
C LYS A 31 10.93 8.87 -5.18
N TYR A 32 10.96 9.03 -3.85
CA TYR A 32 10.14 8.27 -2.91
C TYR A 32 9.05 9.10 -2.22
N ASP A 33 8.73 10.30 -2.72
CA ASP A 33 7.62 11.11 -2.24
C ASP A 33 6.36 10.77 -3.02
N TRP A 34 5.52 9.90 -2.46
CA TRP A 34 4.26 9.54 -3.10
C TRP A 34 3.35 10.75 -3.35
N LYS A 35 3.37 11.79 -2.51
CA LYS A 35 2.50 12.96 -2.71
C LYS A 35 2.84 13.73 -3.99
N PHE A 36 4.11 13.68 -4.39
CA PHE A 36 4.61 14.25 -5.63
C PHE A 36 4.14 13.46 -6.87
N TRP A 37 4.18 12.12 -6.80
CA TRP A 37 3.82 11.23 -7.92
C TRP A 37 2.33 10.91 -8.03
N ALA A 38 1.60 10.86 -6.91
CA ALA A 38 0.21 10.44 -6.84
C ALA A 38 -0.71 11.43 -7.55
N ARG A 39 -1.55 10.89 -8.44
CA ARG A 39 -2.70 11.61 -9.00
C ARG A 39 -3.70 11.94 -7.89
N PRO A 40 -4.55 12.98 -8.05
CA PRO A 40 -5.52 13.35 -7.03
C PRO A 40 -6.40 12.20 -6.54
N GLU A 41 -6.78 11.29 -7.43
CA GLU A 41 -7.67 10.15 -7.14
C GLU A 41 -6.96 9.01 -6.38
N GLN A 42 -5.62 9.03 -6.36
CA GLN A 42 -4.78 8.07 -5.63
C GLN A 42 -4.40 8.56 -4.23
N ARG A 43 -4.87 9.74 -3.81
CA ARG A 43 -4.55 10.32 -2.50
C ARG A 43 -5.53 9.83 -1.45
N ILE A 44 -5.03 9.74 -0.21
CA ILE A 44 -5.83 9.42 0.96
C ILE A 44 -7.03 10.39 1.03
N PRO A 45 -8.26 9.90 1.26
CA PRO A 45 -9.43 10.77 1.39
C PRO A 45 -9.30 11.69 2.61
N LYS A 46 -9.87 12.89 2.48
CA LYS A 46 -9.92 13.87 3.58
C LYS A 46 -11.02 13.50 4.58
N GLY A 47 -10.87 13.95 5.82
CA GLY A 47 -11.84 13.73 6.89
C GLY A 47 -11.69 12.37 7.57
N GLU A 48 -12.70 12.01 8.37
CA GLU A 48 -12.75 10.74 9.09
C GLU A 48 -13.32 9.64 8.19
N TRP A 49 -12.65 8.50 8.17
CA TRP A 49 -13.07 7.33 7.42
C TRP A 49 -12.45 6.07 8.02
N VAL A 50 -13.15 4.95 7.88
CA VAL A 50 -12.66 3.63 8.27
C VAL A 50 -12.26 2.81 7.05
N PHE A 51 -13.02 2.91 5.96
CA PHE A 51 -12.79 2.15 4.73
C PHE A 51 -12.54 3.09 3.54
N TRP A 52 -11.42 2.87 2.84
CA TRP A 52 -11.10 3.55 1.60
C TRP A 52 -11.11 2.54 0.44
N LEU A 53 -12.16 2.59 -0.39
CA LEU A 53 -12.31 1.72 -1.55
C LEU A 53 -11.78 2.40 -2.82
N ILE A 54 -10.81 1.74 -3.47
CA ILE A 54 -10.27 2.09 -4.78
C ILE A 54 -10.76 1.03 -5.77
N ASN A 55 -11.91 1.29 -6.38
CA ASN A 55 -12.47 0.46 -7.43
C ASN A 55 -12.14 1.06 -8.81
N ALA A 56 -11.12 0.54 -9.48
CA ALA A 56 -10.62 1.13 -10.71
C ALA A 56 -10.03 0.09 -11.68
N GLY A 57 -10.04 0.41 -12.98
CA GLY A 57 -9.49 -0.45 -14.03
C GLY A 57 -7.96 -0.59 -14.01
N ARG A 58 -7.43 -1.25 -15.07
CA ARG A 58 -5.98 -1.36 -15.30
C ARG A 58 -5.38 0.02 -15.56
N GLY A 59 -4.09 0.21 -15.23
CA GLY A 59 -3.38 1.47 -15.43
C GLY A 59 -3.69 2.58 -14.40
N PHE A 60 -4.62 2.36 -13.46
CA PHE A 60 -4.87 3.28 -12.35
C PHE A 60 -3.69 3.33 -11.36
N GLY A 61 -2.89 2.26 -11.23
CA GLY A 61 -1.83 2.17 -10.24
C GLY A 61 -2.30 1.76 -8.84
N LYS A 62 -3.36 0.95 -8.75
CA LYS A 62 -3.97 0.50 -7.49
C LYS A 62 -2.96 -0.12 -6.52
N THR A 63 -2.17 -1.09 -6.99
CA THR A 63 -1.17 -1.79 -6.19
C THR A 63 -0.16 -0.81 -5.60
N ARG A 64 0.34 0.14 -6.40
CA ARG A 64 1.25 1.18 -5.90
C ARG A 64 0.58 2.06 -4.85
N THR A 65 -0.66 2.49 -5.07
CA THR A 65 -1.42 3.29 -4.10
C THR A 65 -1.57 2.58 -2.76
N GLY A 66 -1.94 1.29 -2.76
CA GLY A 66 -2.08 0.50 -1.54
C GLY A 66 -0.75 0.29 -0.81
N ALA A 67 0.32 -0.02 -1.55
CA ALA A 67 1.66 -0.18 -0.99
C ALA A 67 2.21 1.12 -0.37
N GLU A 68 2.08 2.25 -1.08
CA GLU A 68 2.48 3.58 -0.58
C GLU A 68 1.67 3.97 0.66
N TRP A 69 0.36 3.67 0.69
CA TRP A 69 -0.46 3.90 1.86
C TRP A 69 0.05 3.14 3.08
N ILE A 70 0.37 1.84 2.94
CA ILE A 70 0.95 1.05 4.03
C ILE A 70 2.27 1.62 4.51
N ILE A 71 3.18 1.99 3.59
CA ILE A 71 4.47 2.58 3.95
C ILE A 71 4.26 3.91 4.71
N GLU A 72 3.33 4.75 4.27
CA GLU A 72 2.98 6.00 4.96
C GLU A 72 2.41 5.72 6.36
N GLN A 73 1.51 4.73 6.53
CA GLN A 73 1.00 4.36 7.84
C GLN A 73 2.13 3.88 8.77
N VAL A 74 3.04 3.04 8.27
CA VAL A 74 4.17 2.57 9.07
C VAL A 74 5.10 3.73 9.46
N ARG A 75 5.34 4.69 8.56
CA ARG A 75 6.10 5.92 8.86
C ARG A 75 5.41 6.81 9.90
N GLN A 76 4.09 6.84 9.92
CA GLN A 76 3.30 7.56 10.94
C GLN A 76 3.28 6.85 12.31
N GLY A 77 3.90 5.67 12.43
CA GLY A 77 4.08 4.97 13.69
C GLY A 77 3.09 3.84 13.96
N TYR A 78 2.23 3.48 13.00
CA TYR A 78 1.39 2.29 13.12
C TYR A 78 2.25 1.02 13.01
N LYS A 79 2.08 0.07 13.94
CA LYS A 79 2.98 -1.09 14.10
C LYS A 79 2.34 -2.44 13.79
N ARG A 80 1.01 -2.55 13.79
CA ARG A 80 0.30 -3.81 13.56
C ARG A 80 -0.53 -3.71 12.28
N ILE A 81 0.01 -4.28 11.20
CA ILE A 81 -0.56 -4.18 9.86
C ILE A 81 -1.04 -5.56 9.38
N GLY A 82 -2.15 -5.61 8.65
CA GLY A 82 -2.61 -6.79 7.92
C GLY A 82 -2.53 -6.55 6.40
N LEU A 83 -1.96 -7.48 5.66
CA LEU A 83 -1.95 -7.48 4.20
C LEU A 83 -2.75 -8.68 3.72
N ILE A 84 -3.79 -8.43 2.94
CA ILE A 84 -4.72 -9.46 2.50
C ILE A 84 -4.79 -9.42 0.99
N GLY A 85 -4.61 -10.57 0.35
CA GLY A 85 -4.73 -10.70 -1.09
C GLY A 85 -5.35 -12.04 -1.48
N PRO A 86 -5.55 -12.29 -2.79
CA PRO A 86 -6.33 -13.42 -3.25
C PRO A 86 -5.71 -14.75 -2.81
N THR A 87 -4.44 -14.95 -3.14
CA THR A 87 -3.66 -16.15 -2.82
C THR A 87 -2.34 -15.77 -2.17
N SER A 88 -1.68 -16.70 -1.49
CA SER A 88 -0.33 -16.45 -0.93
C SER A 88 0.70 -16.10 -2.01
N SER A 89 0.58 -16.68 -3.21
CA SER A 89 1.43 -16.34 -4.35
C SER A 89 1.15 -14.93 -4.87
N ALA A 90 -0.13 -14.56 -5.07
CA ALA A 90 -0.50 -13.23 -5.53
C ALA A 90 0.01 -12.14 -4.58
N ILE A 91 -0.09 -12.38 -3.27
CA ILE A 91 0.44 -11.45 -2.27
C ILE A 91 1.97 -11.29 -2.45
N ARG A 92 2.73 -12.38 -2.49
CA ARG A 92 4.19 -12.34 -2.66
C ARG A 92 4.55 -11.65 -3.98
N ASP A 93 4.02 -12.15 -5.08
CA ASP A 93 4.45 -11.80 -6.44
C ASP A 93 3.96 -10.40 -6.87
N VAL A 94 2.88 -9.88 -6.27
CA VAL A 94 2.29 -8.57 -6.62
C VAL A 94 2.43 -7.54 -5.50
N MET A 95 1.95 -7.85 -4.29
CA MET A 95 1.92 -6.87 -3.19
C MET A 95 3.29 -6.64 -2.54
N ILE A 96 4.18 -7.63 -2.57
CA ILE A 96 5.46 -7.59 -1.86
C ILE A 96 6.64 -7.38 -2.81
N GLU A 97 6.84 -8.29 -3.76
CA GLU A 97 8.01 -8.36 -4.63
C GLU A 97 7.76 -7.77 -6.02
N GLY A 98 6.50 -7.57 -6.41
CA GLY A 98 6.13 -7.03 -7.72
C GLY A 98 6.66 -5.62 -7.98
N ASP A 99 6.51 -5.14 -9.21
CA ASP A 99 7.03 -3.83 -9.66
C ASP A 99 6.53 -2.65 -8.81
N SER A 100 5.32 -2.76 -8.27
CA SER A 100 4.72 -1.79 -7.35
C SER A 100 4.58 -2.31 -5.92
N GLY A 101 5.17 -3.48 -5.63
CA GLY A 101 5.14 -4.12 -4.33
C GLY A 101 5.97 -3.37 -3.30
N ILE A 102 5.64 -3.57 -2.02
CA ILE A 102 6.20 -2.82 -0.89
C ILE A 102 7.74 -2.84 -0.90
N LEU A 103 8.38 -3.97 -1.21
CA LEU A 103 9.84 -4.06 -1.21
C LEU A 103 10.47 -3.21 -2.31
N THR A 104 9.84 -3.18 -3.49
CA THR A 104 10.33 -2.48 -4.67
C THR A 104 10.24 -0.97 -4.52
N ILE A 105 9.12 -0.48 -3.98
CA ILE A 105 8.87 0.96 -3.85
C ILE A 105 9.38 1.57 -2.54
N SER A 106 9.80 0.74 -1.57
CA SER A 106 10.35 1.25 -0.31
C SER A 106 11.68 1.96 -0.53
N ARG A 107 11.89 3.06 0.21
CA ARG A 107 13.21 3.68 0.30
C ARG A 107 14.23 2.69 0.85
N PRO A 108 15.49 2.70 0.39
CA PRO A 108 16.52 1.78 0.89
C PRO A 108 16.72 1.83 2.41
N ASP A 109 16.60 3.02 3.02
CA ASP A 109 16.73 3.24 4.47
C ASP A 109 15.50 2.83 5.29
N PHE A 110 14.39 2.48 4.63
CA PHE A 110 13.13 2.12 5.28
C PHE A 110 12.44 0.92 4.61
N ARG A 111 13.21 0.08 3.91
CA ARG A 111 12.74 -1.15 3.29
C ARG A 111 12.54 -2.23 4.35
N PRO A 112 11.38 -2.89 4.42
CA PRO A 112 11.16 -3.95 5.39
C PRO A 112 11.95 -5.20 5.04
N LEU A 113 12.28 -5.99 6.06
CA LEU A 113 12.69 -7.37 5.93
C LEU A 113 11.46 -8.23 5.61
N TYR A 114 11.54 -9.02 4.54
CA TYR A 114 10.52 -10.02 4.22
C TYR A 114 10.93 -11.38 4.76
N GLU A 115 10.04 -11.99 5.54
CA GLU A 115 10.21 -13.31 6.15
C GLU A 115 9.10 -14.25 5.62
N PRO A 116 9.26 -14.85 4.42
CA PRO A 116 8.20 -15.63 3.76
C PRO A 116 7.64 -16.76 4.63
N SER A 117 8.51 -17.52 5.30
CA SER A 117 8.13 -18.63 6.18
C SER A 117 7.29 -18.19 7.38
N LYS A 118 7.44 -16.93 7.81
CA LYS A 118 6.64 -16.32 8.90
C LYS A 118 5.44 -15.54 8.38
N ARG A 119 5.27 -15.45 7.05
CA ARG A 119 4.25 -14.63 6.38
C ARG A 119 4.22 -13.22 6.97
N LYS A 120 5.40 -12.58 7.01
CA LYS A 120 5.56 -11.29 7.69
C LYS A 120 6.55 -10.36 6.99
N LEU A 121 6.24 -9.06 7.00
CA LEU A 121 7.19 -7.97 6.80
C LEU A 121 7.54 -7.32 8.14
N THR A 122 8.80 -6.96 8.35
CA THR A 122 9.27 -6.25 9.55
C THR A 122 10.07 -5.01 9.16
N TRP A 123 9.66 -3.83 9.62
CA TRP A 123 10.38 -2.57 9.41
C TRP A 123 11.38 -2.30 10.54
N SER A 124 12.39 -1.47 10.27
CA SER A 124 13.41 -1.05 11.23
C SER A 124 12.85 -0.33 12.46
N ASN A 125 11.67 0.29 12.35
CA ASN A 125 10.96 0.92 13.47
C ASN A 125 10.13 -0.06 14.33
N GLY A 126 10.23 -1.37 14.06
CA GLY A 126 9.53 -2.44 14.76
C GLY A 126 8.08 -2.65 14.32
N ALA A 127 7.60 -1.95 13.29
CA ALA A 127 6.32 -2.26 12.68
C ALA A 127 6.36 -3.61 11.96
N THR A 128 5.24 -4.30 12.00
CA THR A 128 5.07 -5.63 11.40
C THR A 128 3.80 -5.67 10.55
N ALA A 129 3.89 -6.28 9.37
CA ALA A 129 2.74 -6.62 8.55
C ALA A 129 2.61 -8.13 8.36
N HIS A 130 1.50 -8.72 8.78
CA HIS A 130 1.21 -10.14 8.56
C HIS A 130 0.46 -10.31 7.24
N LEU A 131 0.78 -11.37 6.51
CA LEU A 131 0.21 -11.66 5.20
C LEU A 131 -0.83 -12.78 5.30
N TYR A 132 -2.04 -12.53 4.80
CA TYR A 132 -3.17 -13.45 4.82
C TYR A 132 -3.74 -13.67 3.42
N SER A 133 -3.90 -14.93 3.02
CA SER A 133 -4.63 -15.26 1.80
C SER A 133 -6.12 -15.31 2.09
N ALA A 134 -6.92 -14.76 1.17
CA ALA A 134 -8.37 -14.86 1.18
C ALA A 134 -8.90 -16.29 0.94
N GLU A 135 -8.03 -17.25 0.58
CA GLU A 135 -8.36 -18.67 0.50
C GLU A 135 -8.48 -19.32 1.89
N GLU A 136 -7.91 -18.69 2.93
CA GLU A 136 -7.91 -19.20 4.31
C GLU A 136 -8.41 -18.13 5.31
N PRO A 137 -9.69 -17.68 5.24
CA PRO A 137 -10.20 -16.57 6.06
C PRO A 137 -10.01 -16.76 7.57
N ASP A 138 -10.11 -18.00 8.06
CA ASP A 138 -9.93 -18.31 9.48
C ASP A 138 -8.52 -18.02 10.01
N ARG A 139 -7.51 -17.87 9.15
CA ARG A 139 -6.17 -17.42 9.60
C ARG A 139 -6.15 -15.96 10.07
N ILE A 140 -7.12 -15.15 9.64
CA ILE A 140 -7.28 -13.77 10.10
C ILE A 140 -7.96 -13.76 11.48
N ARG A 141 -8.72 -14.80 11.82
CA ARG A 141 -9.46 -14.88 13.09
C ARG A 141 -8.49 -14.76 14.27
N GLY A 142 -8.85 -13.94 15.25
CA GLY A 142 -8.06 -13.70 16.46
C GLY A 142 -6.87 -12.75 16.27
N SER A 143 -6.52 -12.41 15.03
CA SER A 143 -5.51 -11.37 14.77
C SER A 143 -5.99 -9.98 15.19
N GLN A 144 -5.04 -9.05 15.32
CA GLN A 144 -5.31 -7.68 15.76
C GLN A 144 -4.46 -6.69 14.94
N HIS A 145 -5.12 -5.76 14.27
CA HIS A 145 -4.49 -4.81 13.37
C HIS A 145 -4.98 -3.37 13.63
N GLN A 146 -4.08 -2.43 13.36
CA GLN A 146 -4.37 -0.99 13.32
C GLN A 146 -4.73 -0.56 11.89
N LYS A 147 -4.08 -1.16 10.89
CA LYS A 147 -4.29 -0.86 9.47
C LYS A 147 -4.32 -2.15 8.67
N ILE A 148 -5.19 -2.22 7.68
CA ILE A 148 -5.28 -3.37 6.77
C ILE A 148 -5.28 -2.88 5.33
N TRP A 149 -4.52 -3.53 4.46
CA TRP A 149 -4.67 -3.37 3.01
C TRP A 149 -5.19 -4.68 2.42
N ILE A 150 -6.32 -4.60 1.72
CA ILE A 150 -6.94 -5.71 0.98
C ILE A 150 -6.79 -5.44 -0.52
N ASP A 151 -6.06 -6.29 -1.23
CA ASP A 151 -5.86 -6.19 -2.68
C ASP A 151 -6.71 -7.20 -3.46
N GLU A 152 -7.21 -6.76 -4.62
CA GLU A 152 -8.07 -7.50 -5.54
C GLU A 152 -9.29 -8.17 -4.87
N LEU A 153 -9.98 -7.45 -3.97
CA LEU A 153 -11.12 -7.96 -3.18
C LEU A 153 -12.18 -8.69 -4.02
N ALA A 154 -12.54 -8.16 -5.20
CA ALA A 154 -13.55 -8.77 -6.05
C ALA A 154 -13.15 -10.19 -6.53
N THR A 155 -11.86 -10.53 -6.50
CA THR A 155 -11.35 -11.85 -6.93
C THR A 155 -11.45 -12.93 -5.87
N PHE A 156 -11.78 -12.57 -4.62
CA PHE A 156 -11.77 -13.51 -3.50
C PHE A 156 -12.85 -14.58 -3.66
N LYS A 157 -12.47 -15.84 -3.42
CA LYS A 157 -13.40 -16.97 -3.37
C LYS A 157 -14.33 -16.90 -2.16
N TYR A 158 -13.79 -16.49 -1.01
CA TYR A 158 -14.49 -16.36 0.28
C TYR A 158 -14.55 -14.89 0.71
N ALA A 159 -15.10 -14.04 -0.17
CA ALA A 159 -15.04 -12.58 -0.01
C ALA A 159 -15.73 -12.10 1.27
N SER A 160 -16.92 -12.62 1.57
CA SER A 160 -17.71 -12.23 2.75
C SER A 160 -17.01 -12.63 4.05
N GLU A 161 -16.53 -13.87 4.14
CA GLU A 161 -15.85 -14.40 5.31
C GLU A 161 -14.52 -13.68 5.56
N THR A 162 -13.75 -13.45 4.49
CA THR A 162 -12.50 -12.69 4.57
C THR A 162 -12.78 -11.26 5.04
N TRP A 163 -13.80 -10.61 4.50
CA TRP A 163 -14.20 -9.25 4.88
C TRP A 163 -14.63 -9.16 6.34
N ASP A 164 -15.45 -10.09 6.81
CA ASP A 164 -15.92 -10.12 8.19
C ASP A 164 -14.77 -10.34 9.18
N MET A 165 -13.87 -11.29 8.90
CA MET A 165 -12.69 -11.49 9.74
C MET A 165 -11.74 -10.27 9.71
N SER A 166 -11.60 -9.63 8.54
CA SER A 166 -10.80 -8.40 8.41
C SER A 166 -11.33 -7.28 9.30
N LYS A 167 -12.64 -7.01 9.26
CA LYS A 167 -13.27 -6.00 10.13
C LYS A 167 -13.10 -6.32 11.61
N LEU A 168 -13.32 -7.56 12.02
CA LEU A 168 -13.17 -7.97 13.42
C LEU A 168 -11.73 -7.86 13.92
N SER A 169 -10.75 -8.09 13.05
CA SER A 169 -9.33 -7.94 13.39
C SER A 169 -8.89 -6.47 13.51
N LEU A 170 -9.61 -5.53 12.90
CA LEU A 170 -9.29 -4.11 12.86
C LEU A 170 -9.77 -3.40 14.14
N ARG A 171 -9.04 -3.58 15.25
CA ARG A 171 -9.47 -3.14 16.59
C ARG A 171 -8.39 -2.45 17.42
N LEU A 172 -7.22 -2.18 16.85
CA LEU A 172 -6.11 -1.57 17.59
C LEU A 172 -5.94 -0.08 17.27
N GLY A 173 -5.60 0.68 18.30
CA GLY A 173 -5.21 2.09 18.19
C GLY A 173 -6.40 3.04 17.95
N PRO A 174 -6.13 4.35 17.90
CA PRO A 174 -7.17 5.37 17.87
C PRO A 174 -7.80 5.59 16.49
N ASN A 175 -7.22 5.03 15.42
CA ASN A 175 -7.67 5.26 14.05
C ASN A 175 -7.57 3.96 13.21
N PRO A 176 -8.39 2.93 13.51
CA PRO A 176 -8.44 1.69 12.74
C PRO A 176 -8.93 1.94 11.31
N GLN A 177 -8.16 1.55 10.29
CA GLN A 177 -8.51 1.81 8.88
C GLN A 177 -8.17 0.66 7.93
N ILE A 178 -8.97 0.50 6.87
CA ILE A 178 -8.71 -0.43 5.76
C ILE A 178 -8.64 0.33 4.43
N CYS A 179 -7.58 0.11 3.66
CA CYS A 179 -7.53 0.43 2.24
C CYS A 179 -7.90 -0.82 1.43
N ILE A 180 -8.80 -0.68 0.47
CA ILE A 180 -9.24 -1.76 -0.42
C ILE A 180 -8.93 -1.35 -1.85
N THR A 181 -8.19 -2.19 -2.58
CA THR A 181 -7.95 -2.04 -4.01
C THR A 181 -8.64 -3.17 -4.75
N THR A 182 -9.38 -2.85 -5.82
CA THR A 182 -10.05 -3.87 -6.63
C THR A 182 -10.32 -3.36 -8.05
N THR A 183 -10.50 -4.30 -8.98
CA THR A 183 -11.19 -4.02 -10.25
C THR A 183 -12.67 -4.42 -10.16
N PRO A 184 -13.58 -3.77 -10.91
CA PRO A 184 -14.93 -4.28 -11.10
C PRO A 184 -14.86 -5.65 -11.77
N LYS A 185 -15.61 -6.62 -11.26
CA LYS A 185 -15.96 -7.81 -12.03
C LYS A 185 -17.27 -7.50 -12.78
N PRO A 186 -17.32 -7.68 -14.12
CA PRO A 186 -18.57 -7.63 -14.85
C PRO A 186 -19.53 -8.75 -14.42
#